data_AF-X1UGG5-F1
#
_entry.id   AF-X1UGG5-F1
#
_cell.length_a   1.000
_cell.length_b   1.000
_cell.length_c   1.000
_cell.angle_alpha   90.00
_cell.angle_beta   90.00
_cell.angle_gamma   90.00
#
_symmetry.space_group_name_H-M   'P 1'
#
loop_
_entity.id
_entity.type
_entity.pdbx_description
1 polymer ?
#
loop_
_entity_poly.entity_id
_entity_poly.type
_entity_poly.pdbx_seq_one_letter_code
_entity_poly.pdbx_strand_id
1 'polypeptide(L)'
;ATPMTWVRFTGNWKGSYEGWMEMSLGFGMHMDKILPGLDGFYMVGQWVEPGGGLPPAAMSGRNVTQIICKQDKRPFVTTTP
;
A
#
# COMPACT_ATOMS: atom_id res chain seq x y z
N ALA A 1 7.13 -19.83 12.69
CA ALA A 1 5.93 -18.96 12.58
C ALA A 1 4.82 -19.75 11.90
N THR A 2 3.56 -19.52 12.27
CA THR A 2 2.36 -20.14 11.62
C THR A 2 1.45 -19.04 11.06
N PRO A 3 0.44 -19.33 10.23
CA PRO A 3 -0.51 -18.31 9.77
C PRO A 3 -1.14 -17.49 10.91
N MET A 4 -1.40 -18.13 12.06
CA MET A 4 -1.89 -17.45 13.27
C MET A 4 -0.89 -16.41 13.83
N THR A 5 0.42 -16.58 13.60
CA THR A 5 1.42 -15.56 13.94
C THR A 5 1.15 -14.27 13.19
N TRP A 6 0.95 -14.31 11.87
CA TRP A 6 0.71 -13.12 11.05
C TRP A 6 -0.64 -12.46 11.36
N VAL A 7 -1.68 -13.25 11.56
CA VAL A 7 -2.99 -12.72 11.98
C VAL A 7 -2.85 -11.97 13.31
N ARG A 8 -2.16 -12.55 14.29
CA ARG A 8 -2.00 -11.95 15.63
C ARG A 8 -1.13 -10.71 15.65
N PHE A 9 0.00 -10.70 14.93
CA PHE A 9 1.01 -9.65 15.05
C PHE A 9 0.83 -8.49 14.06
N THR A 10 0.30 -8.77 12.86
CA THR A 10 0.20 -7.76 11.80
C THR A 10 -1.22 -7.60 11.26
N GLY A 11 -2.20 -8.35 11.80
CA GLY A 11 -3.58 -8.28 11.35
C GLY A 11 -3.80 -8.79 9.92
N ASN A 12 -2.82 -9.52 9.36
CA ASN A 12 -2.91 -9.97 7.96
C ASN A 12 -4.09 -10.93 7.77
N TRP A 13 -4.97 -10.60 6.83
CA TRP A 13 -6.12 -11.42 6.49
C TRP A 13 -5.67 -12.81 6.04
N LYS A 14 -6.29 -13.85 6.63
CA LYS A 14 -5.94 -15.28 6.42
C LYS A 14 -4.45 -15.61 6.60
N GLY A 15 -3.70 -14.77 7.32
CA GLY A 15 -2.26 -14.95 7.51
C GLY A 15 -1.42 -14.73 6.24
N SER A 16 -1.97 -14.07 5.21
CA SER A 16 -1.23 -13.74 3.99
C SER A 16 -0.25 -12.61 4.27
N TYR A 17 1.04 -12.92 4.33
CA TYR A 17 2.07 -11.94 4.69
C TYR A 17 2.51 -11.07 3.49
N GLU A 18 2.32 -11.54 2.25
CA GLU A 18 2.59 -10.78 1.02
C GLU A 18 1.34 -10.12 0.42
N GLY A 19 0.17 -10.28 1.06
CA GLY A 19 -1.09 -9.74 0.56
C GLY A 19 -1.66 -10.59 -0.57
N TRP A 20 -1.73 -10.04 -1.77
CA TRP A 20 -2.25 -10.73 -2.94
C TRP A 20 -1.16 -11.54 -3.66
N MET A 21 -1.44 -12.81 -3.93
CA MET A 21 -0.60 -13.60 -4.83
C MET A 21 -0.74 -13.04 -6.24
N GLU A 22 0.39 -12.76 -6.90
CA GLU A 22 0.43 -12.48 -8.34
C GLU A 22 -0.02 -13.72 -9.10
N MET A 23 -1.33 -13.88 -9.29
CA MET A 23 -1.86 -14.91 -10.17
C MET A 23 -1.55 -14.46 -11.60
N SER A 24 -1.16 -15.40 -12.47
CA SER A 24 -0.76 -15.17 -13.88
C SER A 24 -1.78 -14.41 -14.74
N LEU A 25 -2.97 -14.13 -14.22
CA LEU A 25 -4.05 -13.35 -14.83
C LEU A 25 -4.03 -11.85 -14.47
N GLY A 26 -3.10 -11.37 -13.64
CA GLY A 26 -3.26 -10.12 -12.91
C GLY A 26 -2.12 -9.10 -13.00
N PHE A 27 -1.38 -9.00 -14.11
CA PHE A 27 -0.58 -7.80 -14.40
C PHE A 27 -1.54 -6.62 -14.62
N GLY A 28 -2.00 -5.97 -13.54
CA GLY A 28 -2.87 -4.80 -13.64
C GLY A 28 -3.87 -4.56 -12.53
N MET A 29 -4.05 -5.46 -11.56
CA MET A 29 -4.92 -5.17 -10.40
C MET A 29 -4.27 -4.14 -9.48
N HIS A 30 -4.52 -2.86 -9.75
CA HIS A 30 -4.19 -1.76 -8.85
C HIS A 30 -5.46 -1.39 -8.09
N MET A 31 -5.38 -1.46 -6.77
CA MET A 31 -6.46 -0.97 -5.92
C MET A 31 -6.31 0.54 -5.76
N ASP A 32 -7.41 1.27 -5.88
CA ASP A 32 -7.39 2.71 -5.60
C ASP A 32 -6.91 2.95 -4.16
N LYS A 33 -6.03 3.94 -3.99
CA LYS A 33 -5.45 4.30 -2.70
C LYS A 33 -6.36 5.20 -1.87
N ILE A 34 -7.47 5.64 -2.44
CA ILE A 34 -8.45 6.53 -1.84
C ILE A 34 -9.75 5.76 -1.71
N LEU A 35 -10.44 5.92 -0.60
CA LEU A 35 -11.77 5.37 -0.42
C LEU A 35 -12.82 6.41 -0.82
N PRO A 36 -13.66 6.16 -1.84
CA PRO A 36 -14.70 7.10 -2.24
C PRO A 36 -15.63 7.44 -1.07
N GLY A 37 -15.87 8.73 -0.84
CA GLY A 37 -16.71 9.22 0.26
C GLY A 37 -16.00 9.38 1.60
N LEU A 38 -14.69 9.08 1.70
CA LEU A 38 -13.90 9.32 2.90
C LEU A 38 -12.69 10.22 2.58
N ASP A 39 -12.84 11.50 2.86
CA ASP A 39 -11.80 12.49 2.59
C ASP A 39 -10.63 12.38 3.57
N GLY A 40 -9.42 12.68 3.09
CA GLY A 40 -8.18 12.58 3.87
C GLY A 40 -7.75 11.15 4.25
N PHE A 41 -8.42 10.11 3.72
CA PHE A 41 -8.09 8.71 3.99
C PHE A 41 -7.33 8.07 2.83
N TYR A 42 -6.15 7.52 3.14
CA TYR A 42 -5.26 6.89 2.18
C TYR A 42 -4.84 5.49 2.63
N MET A 43 -4.85 4.55 1.70
CA MET A 43 -4.42 3.17 1.93
C MET A 43 -3.04 2.94 1.31
N VAL A 44 -2.18 2.24 2.06
CA VAL A 44 -0.80 1.92 1.67
C VAL A 44 -0.45 0.48 2.06
N GLY A 45 0.58 -0.08 1.42
CA GLY A 45 1.14 -1.40 1.75
C GLY A 45 0.76 -2.51 0.78
N GLN A 46 1.10 -3.75 1.13
CA GLN A 46 0.97 -4.95 0.29
C GLN A 46 -0.47 -5.33 -0.10
N TRP A 47 -1.47 -4.71 0.53
CA TRP A 47 -2.88 -4.93 0.19
C TRP A 47 -3.38 -4.03 -0.94
N VAL A 48 -2.65 -2.95 -1.25
CA VAL A 48 -2.97 -2.02 -2.33
C VAL A 48 -1.90 -1.97 -3.42
N GLU A 49 -0.70 -2.47 -3.14
CA GLU A 49 0.36 -2.71 -4.14
C GLU A 49 0.62 -4.22 -4.25
N PRO A 50 0.48 -4.82 -5.45
CA PRO A 50 0.80 -6.23 -5.66
C PRO A 50 2.32 -6.51 -5.50
N GLY A 51 2.66 -7.78 -5.29
CA GLY A 51 4.05 -8.25 -5.19
C GLY A 51 4.60 -8.36 -3.76
N GLY A 52 3.94 -7.73 -2.78
CA GLY A 52 4.29 -7.85 -1.35
C GLY A 52 5.71 -7.35 -0.99
N GLY A 53 6.11 -7.57 0.26
CA GLY A 53 7.47 -7.23 0.71
C GLY A 53 7.74 -5.74 1.00
N LEU A 54 8.95 -5.48 1.50
CA LEU A 54 9.35 -4.16 2.00
C LEU A 54 9.44 -3.07 0.89
N PRO A 55 10.04 -3.34 -0.29
CA PRO A 55 10.17 -2.29 -1.31
C PRO A 55 8.81 -1.80 -1.86
N PRO A 56 7.86 -2.68 -2.25
CA PRO A 56 6.53 -2.25 -2.68
C PRO A 56 5.75 -1.51 -1.58
N ALA A 57 5.87 -1.95 -0.32
CA ALA A 57 5.24 -1.25 0.80
C ALA A 57 5.78 0.19 0.98
N ALA A 58 7.10 0.38 0.90
CA ALA A 58 7.72 1.70 0.99
C ALA A 58 7.34 2.60 -0.21
N MET A 59 7.35 2.03 -1.42
CA MET A 59 6.91 2.72 -2.63
C MET A 59 5.44 3.14 -2.55
N SER A 60 4.58 2.28 -1.98
CA SER A 60 3.16 2.58 -1.75
C SER A 60 2.98 3.89 -0.98
N GLY A 61 3.71 4.04 0.13
CA GLY A 61 3.73 5.24 0.96
C GLY A 61 4.26 6.46 0.21
N ARG A 62 5.40 6.33 -0.47
CA ARG A 62 5.98 7.42 -1.28
C ARG A 62 4.97 7.95 -2.31
N ASN A 63 4.28 7.04 -3.00
CA ASN A 63 3.28 7.38 -4.00
C ASN A 63 2.08 8.11 -3.39
N VAL A 64 1.58 7.68 -2.22
CA VAL A 64 0.52 8.41 -1.49
C VAL A 64 0.98 9.81 -1.09
N THR A 65 2.22 9.96 -0.59
CA THR A 65 2.75 11.28 -0.25
C THR A 65 2.77 12.22 -1.45
N GLN A 66 3.09 11.73 -2.65
CA GLN A 66 3.02 12.53 -3.88
C GLN A 66 1.58 12.97 -4.22
N ILE A 67 0.59 12.10 -4.00
CA ILE A 67 -0.84 12.43 -4.17
C ILE A 67 -1.24 13.55 -3.22
N ILE A 68 -0.88 13.42 -1.94
CA ILE A 68 -1.18 14.42 -0.90
C ILE A 68 -0.53 15.77 -1.25
N CYS A 69 0.76 15.78 -1.61
CA CYS A 69 1.46 17.00 -2.02
C CYS A 69 0.75 17.69 -3.20
N LYS A 70 0.32 16.92 -4.22
CA LYS A 70 -0.41 17.46 -5.37
C LYS A 70 -1.74 18.09 -4.96
N GLN A 71 -2.49 17.47 -4.06
CA GLN A 71 -3.75 18.02 -3.55
C GLN A 71 -3.55 19.30 -2.74
N ASP A 72 -2.51 19.32 -1.89
CA ASP A 72 -2.11 20.47 -1.09
C ASP A 72 -1.47 21.60 -1.93
N LYS A 73 -1.28 21.39 -3.24
CA LYS A 73 -0.56 22.29 -4.16
C LYS A 73 0.86 22.60 -3.69
N ARG A 74 1.53 21.60 -3.09
CA ARG A 74 2.93 21.68 -2.62
C ARG A 74 3.83 20.80 -3.50
N PRO A 75 5.07 21.20 -3.77
CA PRO A 75 6.03 20.33 -4.44
C PRO A 75 6.37 19.14 -3.54
N PHE A 76 6.45 17.94 -4.12
CA PHE A 76 7.02 16.78 -3.45
C PHE A 76 8.55 16.85 -3.52
N VAL A 77 9.22 16.80 -2.37
CA VAL A 77 10.69 16.92 -2.27
C VAL A 77 11.23 15.76 -1.44
N THR A 78 12.31 15.13 -1.89
CA THR A 78 12.97 13.98 -1.22
C THR A 78 14.31 14.33 -0.57
N THR A 79 14.78 15.55 -0.78
CA THR A 79 15.99 16.11 -0.18
C THR A 79 15.57 17.24 0.76
N THR A 80 16.22 17.36 1.91
CA THR A 80 16.15 18.61 2.66
C THR A 80 16.70 19.73 1.76
N PRO A 81 15.99 20.86 1.58
CA PRO A 81 16.54 22.00 0.87
C PRO A 81 17.81 22.53 1.55
#